data_AF-A0A7C9D079-F1
#
_entry.id   AF-A0A7C9D079-F1
#
_cell.length_a   1.000
_cell.length_b   1.000
_cell.length_c   1.000
_cell.angle_alpha   90.00
_cell.angle_beta   90.00
_cell.angle_gamma   90.00
#
_symmetry.space_group_name_H-M   'P 1'
#
loop_
_entity.id
_entity.type
_entity.pdbx_description
1 polymer ?
#
loop_
_entity_poly.entity_id
_entity_poly.type
_entity_poly.pdbx_seq_one_letter_code
_entity_poly.pdbx_strand_id
1 'polypeptide(L)'
;LLTSCKPPPPNNIISSIVQKSFGPHQFMTDDLRKSQKFYELILVDSNSVSLTHTMDKHNPQQILYSKCIIRKVITAQEWKNSFEERKFSIVYTPQTYNYNDYKTAWYRAFLLQS
;
A
#
# COMPACT_ATOMS: atom_id res chain seq x y z
N LEU A 1 -3.42 -25.16 -18.70
CA LEU A 1 -2.22 -24.42 -18.26
C LEU A 1 -2.41 -24.04 -16.80
N LEU A 2 -1.75 -24.75 -15.90
CA LEU A 2 -1.85 -24.58 -14.45
C LEU A 2 -1.04 -23.35 -14.02
N THR A 3 -1.71 -22.28 -13.60
CA THR A 3 -1.04 -21.18 -12.89
C THR A 3 -0.67 -21.68 -11.50
N SER A 4 0.59 -22.08 -11.34
CA SER A 4 1.21 -22.32 -10.04
C SER A 4 1.17 -21.01 -9.23
N CYS A 5 0.14 -20.84 -8.41
CA CYS A 5 0.14 -19.80 -7.38
C CYS A 5 1.24 -20.14 -6.39
N LYS A 6 2.38 -19.44 -6.47
CA LYS A 6 3.37 -19.47 -5.39
C LYS A 6 2.62 -19.10 -4.11
N PRO A 7 2.80 -19.83 -3.00
CA PRO A 7 2.18 -19.46 -1.74
C PRO A 7 2.61 -18.02 -1.40
N PRO A 8 1.71 -17.22 -0.81
CA PRO A 8 2.07 -15.88 -0.38
C PRO A 8 3.30 -15.97 0.54
N PRO A 9 4.29 -15.08 0.38
CA PRO A 9 5.44 -15.07 1.25
C PRO A 9 4.94 -14.92 2.70
N PRO A 10 5.50 -15.67 3.65
CA PRO A 10 5.03 -15.62 5.02
C PRO A 10 5.20 -14.20 5.59
N ASN A 11 4.23 -13.78 6.41
CA ASN A 11 4.10 -12.39 6.90
C ASN A 11 5.41 -11.85 7.50
N ASN A 12 6.21 -12.71 8.14
CA ASN A 12 7.50 -12.35 8.71
C ASN A 12 8.50 -11.78 7.68
N ILE A 13 8.47 -12.25 6.42
CA ILE A 13 9.32 -11.69 5.35
C ILE A 13 8.89 -10.26 5.05
N ILE A 14 7.59 -10.02 4.89
CA ILE A 14 7.09 -8.66 4.61
C ILE A 14 7.32 -7.74 5.79
N SER A 15 7.06 -8.19 7.02
CA SER A 15 7.37 -7.44 8.24
C SER A 15 8.84 -7.04 8.30
N SER A 16 9.76 -7.94 7.92
CA SER A 16 11.19 -7.64 7.92
C SER A 16 11.59 -6.56 6.91
N ILE A 17 10.95 -6.53 5.73
CA ILE A 17 11.19 -5.49 4.72
C ILE A 17 10.71 -4.15 5.25
N VAL A 18 9.46 -4.09 5.74
CA VAL A 18 8.86 -2.87 6.26
C VAL A 18 9.66 -2.31 7.44
N GLN A 19 10.05 -3.16 8.40
CA GLN A 19 10.86 -2.75 9.55
C GLN A 19 12.24 -2.22 9.14
N LYS A 20 12.92 -2.90 8.20
CA LYS A 20 14.22 -2.42 7.68
C LYS A 20 14.10 -1.07 6.98
N SER A 21 12.99 -0.84 6.27
CA SER A 21 12.77 0.42 5.53
C SER A 21 12.39 1.60 6.42
N PHE A 22 11.68 1.39 7.52
CA PHE A 22 11.04 2.49 8.28
C PHE A 22 11.39 2.57 9.77
N GLY A 23 12.09 1.58 10.33
CA GLY A 23 12.42 1.53 11.76
C GLY A 23 11.20 1.28 12.68
N PRO A 24 11.38 1.32 14.01
CA PRO A 24 10.37 0.89 15.00
C PRO A 24 9.18 1.84 15.22
N HIS A 25 9.07 2.96 14.49
CA HIS A 25 8.04 3.98 14.75
C HIS A 25 6.84 3.83 13.80
N GLN A 26 5.78 3.19 14.30
CA GLN A 26 4.49 3.01 13.63
C GLN A 26 3.50 4.07 14.12
N PHE A 27 3.49 5.24 13.51
CA PHE A 27 2.37 6.19 13.71
C PHE A 27 1.21 5.77 12.82
N MET A 28 0.47 4.73 13.22
CA MET A 28 -0.84 4.44 12.63
C MET A 28 -1.79 5.55 13.05
N THR A 29 -2.00 6.52 12.17
CA THR A 29 -3.04 7.52 12.36
C THR A 29 -4.36 6.89 11.88
N ASP A 30 -5.23 6.53 12.82
CA ASP A 30 -6.60 6.09 12.52
C ASP A 30 -7.50 7.28 12.17
N ASP A 31 -7.13 7.99 11.11
CA ASP A 31 -8.06 8.93 10.48
C ASP A 31 -9.15 8.12 9.78
N LEU A 32 -10.38 8.17 10.30
CA LEU A 32 -11.54 7.45 9.77
C LEU A 32 -11.86 7.79 8.30
N ARG A 33 -11.32 8.91 7.78
CA ARG A 33 -11.47 9.30 6.37
C ARG A 33 -10.51 8.55 5.45
N LYS A 34 -9.47 7.90 5.98
CA LYS A 34 -8.44 7.19 5.22
C LYS A 34 -8.76 5.70 5.15
N SER A 35 -9.52 5.34 4.11
CA SER A 35 -9.92 3.95 3.84
C SER A 35 -8.74 3.07 3.39
N GLN A 36 -8.94 1.74 3.29
CA GLN A 36 -7.93 0.86 2.68
C GLN A 36 -7.58 1.28 1.24
N LYS A 37 -8.60 1.69 0.46
CA LYS A 37 -8.42 2.18 -0.91
C LYS A 37 -7.58 3.46 -0.98
N PHE A 38 -7.64 4.32 0.03
CA PHE A 38 -6.76 5.50 0.12
C PHE A 38 -5.29 5.07 0.19
N TYR A 39 -4.97 4.10 1.03
CA TYR A 39 -3.60 3.60 1.18
C TYR A 39 -3.11 2.82 -0.04
N GLU A 40 -3.96 2.00 -0.66
CA GLU A 40 -3.63 1.35 -1.94
C GLU A 40 -3.33 2.38 -3.02
N LEU A 41 -4.15 3.44 -3.11
CA LEU A 41 -3.95 4.53 -4.06
C LEU A 41 -2.62 5.24 -3.85
N ILE A 42 -2.19 5.48 -2.61
CA ILE A 42 -0.87 6.07 -2.32
C ILE A 42 0.26 5.24 -2.92
N LEU A 43 0.21 3.91 -2.76
CA LEU A 43 1.27 3.03 -3.27
C LEU A 43 1.28 2.98 -4.80
N VAL A 44 0.12 3.04 -5.45
CA VAL A 44 -0.02 3.04 -6.91
C VAL A 44 0.39 4.39 -7.50
N ASP A 45 -0.13 5.49 -6.96
CA ASP A 45 0.10 6.87 -7.45
C ASP A 45 1.58 7.28 -7.30
N SER A 46 2.23 6.87 -6.21
CA SER A 46 3.68 7.05 -6.03
C SER A 46 4.56 6.14 -6.90
N ASN A 47 3.95 5.28 -7.72
CA ASN A 47 4.59 4.25 -8.54
C ASN A 47 5.48 3.30 -7.70
N SER A 48 5.10 3.09 -6.44
CA SER A 48 5.82 2.21 -5.51
C SER A 48 5.40 0.76 -5.69
N VAL A 49 4.14 0.54 -6.06
CA VAL A 49 3.61 -0.80 -6.38
C VAL A 49 2.82 -0.78 -7.69
N SER A 50 2.77 -1.94 -8.33
CA SER A 50 1.78 -2.25 -9.35
C SER A 50 0.77 -3.23 -8.75
N LEU A 51 -0.45 -2.75 -8.54
CA LEU A 51 -1.54 -3.52 -7.95
C LEU A 51 -2.57 -3.86 -9.04
N THR A 52 -3.01 -5.11 -9.08
CA THR A 52 -4.05 -5.58 -10.00
C THR A 52 -4.96 -6.55 -9.27
N HIS A 53 -6.26 -6.29 -9.29
CA HIS A 53 -7.27 -7.17 -8.71
C HIS A 53 -7.83 -8.10 -9.79
N THR A 54 -7.92 -9.39 -9.47
CA THR A 54 -8.68 -10.35 -10.27
C THR A 54 -10.05 -10.50 -9.61
N MET A 55 -11.09 -10.07 -10.33
CA MET A 55 -12.48 -10.12 -9.84
C MET A 55 -13.13 -11.47 -10.18
N ASP A 56 -14.12 -11.88 -9.41
CA ASP A 56 -14.97 -13.01 -9.74
C ASP A 56 -15.77 -12.70 -11.01
N LYS A 57 -15.80 -13.66 -11.94
CA LYS A 57 -16.54 -13.54 -13.20
C LYS A 57 -18.05 -13.51 -12.99
N HIS A 58 -18.54 -14.18 -11.95
CA HIS A 58 -19.95 -14.28 -11.60
C HIS A 58 -20.39 -13.18 -10.64
N ASN A 59 -19.44 -12.61 -9.87
CA ASN A 59 -19.68 -11.47 -8.99
C ASN A 59 -18.56 -10.42 -9.15
N PRO A 60 -18.70 -9.46 -10.09
CA PRO A 60 -17.65 -8.46 -10.36
C PRO A 60 -17.30 -7.53 -9.19
N GLN A 61 -18.04 -7.57 -8.08
CA GLN A 61 -17.73 -6.83 -6.86
C GLN A 61 -16.82 -7.61 -5.90
N GLN A 62 -16.64 -8.91 -6.13
CA GLN A 62 -15.83 -9.78 -5.29
C GLN A 62 -14.42 -9.91 -5.86
N ILE A 63 -13.43 -9.51 -5.07
CA ILE A 63 -12.00 -9.75 -5.38
C ILE A 63 -11.70 -11.21 -5.05
N LEU A 64 -11.23 -11.99 -6.02
CA LEU A 64 -10.74 -13.36 -5.77
C LEU A 64 -9.33 -13.33 -5.23
N TYR A 65 -8.45 -12.60 -5.91
CA TYR A 65 -7.08 -12.37 -5.46
C TYR A 65 -6.52 -11.08 -6.03
N SER A 66 -5.54 -10.54 -5.33
CA SER A 66 -4.79 -9.35 -5.74
C SER A 66 -3.37 -9.75 -6.07
N LYS A 67 -2.86 -9.25 -7.20
CA LYS A 67 -1.44 -9.30 -7.54
C LYS A 67 -0.82 -7.95 -7.22
N CYS A 68 0.14 -7.94 -6.30
CA CYS A 68 0.91 -6.75 -5.95
C CYS A 68 2.38 -6.97 -6.29
N ILE A 69 2.95 -6.09 -7.11
CA ILE A 69 4.38 -6.07 -7.45
C ILE A 69 5.00 -4.83 -6.82
N ILE A 70 5.90 -5.03 -5.86
CA ILE A 70 6.69 -3.97 -5.25
C ILE A 70 7.77 -3.53 -6.23
N ARG A 71 7.78 -2.24 -6.61
CA ARG A 71 8.77 -1.64 -7.53
C ARG A 71 9.85 -0.88 -6.78
N LYS A 72 9.46 -0.09 -5.78
CA LYS A 72 10.36 0.73 -4.97
C LYS A 72 9.72 1.09 -3.64
N VAL A 73 10.55 1.46 -2.67
CA VAL A 73 10.15 2.06 -1.41
C VAL A 73 10.80 3.44 -1.34
N ILE A 74 9.99 4.49 -1.25
CA ILE A 74 10.48 5.87 -1.16
C ILE A 74 10.95 6.13 0.27
N THR A 75 12.20 6.57 0.41
CA THR A 75 12.80 6.91 1.71
C THR A 75 12.45 8.35 2.14
N ALA A 76 12.65 8.65 3.42
CA ALA A 76 12.43 10.01 3.94
C ALA A 76 13.31 11.05 3.23
N GLN A 77 14.54 10.66 2.87
CA GLN A 77 15.48 11.52 2.16
C GLN A 77 15.00 11.83 0.73
N GLU A 78 14.48 10.84 0.00
CA GLU A 78 13.87 11.04 -1.32
C GLU A 78 12.57 11.83 -1.25
N TRP A 79 11.86 11.75 -0.12
CA TRP A 79 10.66 12.56 0.13
C TRP A 79 10.99 14.03 0.42
N LYS A 80 12.24 14.34 0.79
CA LYS A 80 12.79 15.66 1.16
C LYS A 80 12.18 16.26 2.44
N ASN A 81 10.87 16.48 2.49
CA ASN A 81 10.16 17.03 3.65
C ASN A 81 8.95 16.16 4.02
N SER A 82 9.00 15.50 5.18
CA SER A 82 7.94 14.59 5.65
C SER A 82 6.55 15.21 5.78
N PHE A 83 6.46 16.55 5.93
CA PHE A 83 5.21 17.29 6.00
C PHE A 83 4.72 17.78 4.64
N GLU A 84 5.52 17.62 3.58
CA GLU A 84 5.10 17.95 2.23
C GLU A 84 3.97 17.04 1.79
N GLU A 85 2.84 17.66 1.46
CA GLU A 85 1.66 16.99 0.93
C GLU A 85 1.80 16.80 -0.58
N ARG A 86 1.60 15.56 -1.04
CA ARG A 86 1.45 15.22 -2.45
C ARG A 86 -0.02 15.07 -2.77
N LYS A 87 -0.41 15.49 -3.99
CA LYS A 87 -1.77 15.34 -4.50
C LYS A 87 -1.88 14.05 -5.30
N PHE A 88 -2.99 13.34 -5.15
CA PHE A 88 -3.30 12.23 -6.04
C PHE A 88 -3.49 12.70 -7.48
N SER A 89 -3.12 11.85 -8.43
CA SER A 89 -3.37 12.07 -9.86
C SER A 89 -4.86 11.96 -10.24
N ILE A 90 -5.69 11.41 -9.35
CA ILE A 90 -7.14 11.32 -9.49
C ILE A 90 -7.85 12.12 -8.40
N VAL A 91 -9.13 12.44 -8.63
CA VAL A 91 -9.97 13.04 -7.59
C VAL A 91 -10.26 12.00 -6.52
N TYR A 92 -9.85 12.27 -5.28
CA TYR A 92 -10.08 11.41 -4.12
C TYR A 92 -10.24 12.27 -2.86
N THR A 93 -10.90 11.74 -1.83
CA THR A 93 -11.03 12.43 -0.53
C THR A 93 -10.46 11.54 0.58
N PRO A 94 -9.43 11.97 1.31
CA PRO A 94 -8.66 13.23 1.14
C PRO A 94 -7.90 13.33 -0.21
N GLN A 95 -7.72 14.55 -0.73
CA GLN A 95 -7.04 14.77 -2.03
C GLN A 95 -5.51 14.70 -1.93
N THR A 96 -4.98 14.82 -0.71
CA THR A 96 -3.54 14.85 -0.43
C THR A 96 -3.13 13.76 0.54
N TYR A 97 -1.84 13.42 0.50
CA TYR A 97 -1.19 12.49 1.41
C TYR A 97 0.25 12.95 1.67
N ASN A 98 0.78 12.65 2.86
CA ASN A 98 2.15 12.98 3.24
C ASN A 98 3.02 11.72 3.41
N TYR A 99 4.28 11.90 3.84
CA TYR A 99 5.18 10.76 4.02
C TYR A 99 4.72 9.80 5.13
N ASN A 100 4.04 10.29 6.16
CA ASN A 100 3.50 9.41 7.19
C ASN A 100 2.38 8.53 6.66
N ASP A 101 1.51 9.08 5.81
CA ASP A 101 0.49 8.31 5.09
C ASP A 101 1.11 7.25 4.17
N TYR A 102 2.19 7.61 3.48
CA TYR A 102 2.97 6.67 2.66
C TYR A 102 3.54 5.50 3.47
N LYS A 103 4.16 5.77 4.64
CA LYS A 103 4.62 4.71 5.54
C LYS A 103 3.46 3.83 5.99
N THR A 104 2.37 4.43 6.45
CA THR A 104 1.17 3.71 6.90
C THR A 104 0.56 2.87 5.79
N ALA A 105 0.66 3.31 4.53
CA ALA A 105 0.18 2.54 3.39
C ALA A 105 0.87 1.18 3.25
N TRP A 106 2.18 1.11 3.48
CA TRP A 106 2.91 -0.16 3.51
C TRP A 106 2.45 -1.09 4.63
N TYR A 107 2.15 -0.54 5.80
CA TYR A 107 1.60 -1.32 6.92
C TYR A 107 0.20 -1.85 6.59
N ARG A 108 -0.70 -1.00 6.09
CA ARG A 108 -2.09 -1.39 5.81
C ARG A 108 -2.24 -2.27 4.58
N ALA A 109 -1.37 -2.13 3.56
CA ALA A 109 -1.45 -2.94 2.35
C ALA A 109 -0.98 -4.39 2.56
N PHE A 110 -0.12 -4.67 3.54
CA PHE A 110 0.48 -6.00 3.68
C PHE A 110 0.48 -6.60 5.09
N LEU A 111 0.38 -5.79 6.14
CA LEU A 111 0.52 -6.27 7.52
C LEU A 111 -0.81 -6.30 8.29
N LEU A 112 -1.78 -5.47 7.90
CA LEU A 112 -3.13 -5.56 8.45
C LEU A 112 -3.91 -6.63 7.66
N GLN A 113 -4.21 -7.75 8.30
CA GLN A 113 -5.19 -8.72 7.78
C GLN A 113 -6.57 -8.34 8.35
N SER A 114 -7.54 -8.14 7.45
CA SER A 114 -8.97 -7.99 7.78
C SER A 114 -9.57 -9.31 8.22
#